data_AF-A0A942QEB5-F1
#
_entry.id   AF-A0A942QEB5-F1
#
_cell.length_a   1.000
_cell.length_b   1.000
_cell.length_c   1.000
_cell.angle_alpha   90.00
_cell.angle_beta   90.00
_cell.angle_gamma   90.00
#
_symmetry.space_group_name_H-M   'P 1'
#
loop_
_entity.id
_entity.type
_entity.pdbx_description
1 polymer ?
#
loop_
_entity_poly.entity_id
_entity_poly.type
_entity_poly.pdbx_seq_one_letter_code
_entity_poly.pdbx_strand_id
1 'polypeptide(L)'
;MRPERAQLVTPRRPSPWWLGLVLLTAVLAGLWFGFVQPHLQEDLIAQQLRAYRLQPGAVTFTLTSSEGVVGTLVRLANNQLFVVLNEPPEANRVYQVWELSEGGVRSLGTFDQRAFFVSEPLAPMSRFGLTQEPPGGSEEPTDESPVLLQF
;
A
#
# COMPACT_ATOMS: atom_id res chain seq x y z
N MET A 1 -25.77 55.11 61.09
CA MET A 1 -26.06 53.97 60.19
C MET A 1 -25.59 54.32 58.79
N ARG A 2 -24.55 53.65 58.29
CA ARG A 2 -23.98 53.81 56.95
C ARG A 2 -23.92 52.40 56.32
N PRO A 3 -24.55 52.14 55.18
CA PRO A 3 -24.47 50.83 54.56
C PRO A 3 -23.13 50.69 53.84
N GLU A 4 -22.29 49.77 54.29
CA GLU A 4 -21.08 49.37 53.56
C GLU A 4 -21.47 48.33 52.51
N ARG A 5 -21.13 48.65 51.25
CA ARG A 5 -21.54 47.93 50.05
C ARG A 5 -20.88 46.55 50.02
N ALA A 6 -21.68 45.50 49.89
CA ALA A 6 -21.19 44.17 49.56
C ALA A 6 -20.49 44.22 48.19
N GLN A 7 -19.17 44.02 48.20
CA GLN A 7 -18.40 43.85 46.98
C GLN A 7 -18.71 42.48 46.39
N LEU A 8 -19.41 42.46 45.25
CA LEU A 8 -19.55 41.26 44.43
C LEU A 8 -18.21 40.97 43.77
N VAL A 9 -17.45 40.03 44.32
CA VAL A 9 -16.28 39.45 43.66
C VAL A 9 -16.81 38.59 42.51
N THR A 10 -16.72 39.07 41.27
CA THR A 10 -16.96 38.25 40.09
C THR A 10 -15.77 37.30 39.90
N PRO A 11 -15.99 35.97 39.79
CA PRO A 11 -14.91 35.04 39.54
C PRO A 11 -14.35 35.28 38.13
N ARG A 12 -13.04 35.60 38.04
CA ARG A 12 -12.30 35.61 36.78
C ARG A 12 -12.32 34.19 36.20
N ARG A 13 -12.98 33.99 35.06
CA ARG A 13 -12.92 32.73 34.31
C ARG A 13 -11.48 32.52 33.82
N PRO A 14 -10.82 31.39 34.12
CA PRO A 14 -9.48 31.10 33.62
C PRO A 14 -9.55 30.92 32.10
N SER A 15 -8.76 31.71 31.37
CA SER A 15 -8.62 31.58 29.92
C SER A 15 -7.94 30.25 29.59
N PRO A 16 -8.49 29.42 28.68
CA PRO A 16 -7.97 28.09 28.42
C PRO A 16 -6.86 28.13 27.36
N TRP A 17 -5.79 28.87 27.63
CA TRP A 17 -4.61 28.98 26.77
C TRP A 17 -3.97 27.61 26.41
N TRP A 18 -4.16 26.62 27.30
CA TRP A 18 -3.74 25.24 27.10
C TRP A 18 -4.50 24.51 25.98
N LEU A 19 -5.75 24.89 25.68
CA LEU A 19 -6.50 24.32 24.54
C LEU A 19 -5.87 24.72 23.19
N GLY A 20 -5.30 25.93 23.10
CA GLY A 20 -4.56 26.37 21.91
C GLY A 20 -3.29 25.56 21.68
N LEU A 21 -2.57 25.22 22.75
CA LEU A 21 -1.37 24.37 22.70
C LEU A 21 -1.68 22.94 22.23
N VAL A 22 -2.75 22.32 22.75
CA VAL A 22 -3.16 20.97 22.36
C VAL A 22 -3.55 20.92 20.87
N LEU A 23 -4.35 21.88 20.40
CA LEU A 23 -4.72 21.98 18.99
C LEU A 23 -3.49 22.14 18.08
N LEU A 24 -2.52 22.97 18.48
CA LEU A 24 -1.32 23.21 17.70
C LEU A 24 -0.43 21.95 17.61
N THR A 25 -0.30 21.19 18.71
CA THR A 25 0.42 19.90 18.70
C THR A 25 -0.28 18.84 17.84
N ALA A 26 -1.61 18.78 17.84
CA ALA A 26 -2.36 17.83 17.02
C ALA A 26 -2.22 18.14 15.52
N VAL A 27 -2.22 19.42 15.14
CA VAL A 27 -1.98 19.86 13.75
C VAL A 27 -0.55 19.51 13.33
N LEU A 28 0.46 19.80 14.15
CA LEU A 28 1.85 19.46 13.84
C LEU A 28 2.07 17.94 13.73
N ALA A 29 1.46 17.15 14.61
CA ALA A 29 1.51 15.70 14.54
C ALA A 29 0.84 15.16 13.27
N GLY A 30 -0.33 15.69 12.90
CA GLY A 30 -1.03 15.32 11.66
C GLY A 30 -0.23 15.67 10.39
N LEU A 31 0.39 16.86 10.37
CA LEU A 31 1.28 17.27 9.28
C LEU A 31 2.53 16.39 9.18
N TRP A 32 3.14 16.04 10.32
CA TRP A 32 4.28 15.12 10.37
C TRP A 32 3.89 13.72 9.87
N PHE A 33 2.75 13.19 10.31
CA PHE A 33 2.26 11.87 9.89
C PHE A 33 1.97 11.83 8.39
N GLY A 34 1.32 12.87 7.86
CA GLY A 34 0.99 12.98 6.43
C GLY A 34 2.21 13.11 5.51
N PHE A 35 3.31 13.71 5.99
CA PHE A 35 4.52 13.90 5.17
C PHE A 35 5.56 12.77 5.33
N VAL A 36 5.76 12.25 6.54
CA VAL A 36 6.87 11.32 6.81
C VAL A 36 6.51 9.86 6.51
N GLN A 37 5.27 9.46 6.78
CA GLN A 37 4.82 8.07 6.58
C GLN A 37 4.95 7.55 5.13
N PRO A 38 4.65 8.32 4.06
CA PRO A 38 4.77 7.81 2.69
C PRO A 38 6.24 7.56 2.29
N HIS A 39 7.18 8.41 2.69
CA HIS A 39 8.60 8.22 2.38
C HIS A 39 9.19 6.95 3.02
N LEU A 40 8.78 6.62 4.25
CA LEU A 40 9.25 5.41 4.94
C LEU A 40 8.81 4.12 4.24
N GLN A 41 7.62 4.09 3.64
CA GLN A 41 7.12 2.92 2.92
C GLN A 41 7.88 2.70 1.61
N GLU A 42 8.15 3.77 0.86
CA GLU A 42 8.95 3.70 -0.37
C GLU A 42 10.36 3.16 -0.10
N ASP A 43 11.01 3.63 0.96
CA ASP A 43 12.34 3.14 1.35
C ASP A 43 12.32 1.65 1.72
N LEU A 44 11.29 1.21 2.44
CA LEU A 44 11.13 -0.20 2.81
C LEU A 44 10.92 -1.09 1.57
N ILE A 45 10.03 -0.69 0.66
CA ILE A 45 9.77 -1.42 -0.59
C ILE A 45 11.03 -1.49 -1.44
N ALA A 46 11.77 -0.39 -1.59
CA ALA A 46 13.02 -0.35 -2.34
C ALA A 46 14.09 -1.27 -1.72
N GLN A 47 14.19 -1.30 -0.39
CA GLN A 47 15.10 -2.22 0.32
C GLN A 47 14.69 -3.68 0.13
N GLN A 48 13.41 -4.02 0.25
CA GLN A 48 12.89 -5.37 0.02
C GLN A 48 13.13 -5.82 -1.42
N LEU A 49 12.82 -4.96 -2.40
CA LEU A 49 13.05 -5.25 -3.81
C LEU A 49 14.53 -5.53 -4.07
N ARG A 50 15.43 -4.71 -3.52
CA ARG A 50 16.88 -4.95 -3.61
C ARG A 50 17.27 -6.28 -2.96
N ALA A 51 16.76 -6.58 -1.78
CA ALA A 51 17.04 -7.82 -1.07
C ALA A 51 16.63 -9.06 -1.89
N TYR A 52 15.41 -9.07 -2.44
CA TYR A 52 14.93 -10.18 -3.27
C TYR A 52 15.69 -10.31 -4.60
N ARG A 53 16.01 -9.19 -5.27
CA ARG A 53 16.81 -9.20 -6.51
C ARG A 53 18.20 -9.81 -6.34
N LEU A 54 18.78 -9.65 -5.15
CA LEU A 54 20.13 -10.16 -4.84
C LEU A 54 20.13 -11.61 -4.34
N GLN A 55 18.96 -12.24 -4.16
CA GLN A 55 18.92 -13.65 -3.76
C GLN A 55 19.48 -14.54 -4.88
N PRO A 56 20.28 -15.57 -4.55
CA PRO A 56 20.78 -16.52 -5.54
C PRO A 56 19.65 -17.18 -6.33
N GLY A 57 19.76 -17.17 -7.66
CA GLY A 57 18.74 -17.74 -8.56
C GLY A 57 17.48 -16.87 -8.75
N ALA A 58 17.45 -15.66 -8.18
CA ALA A 58 16.37 -14.71 -8.47
C ALA A 58 16.48 -14.17 -9.90
N VAL A 59 15.34 -14.07 -10.58
CA VAL A 59 15.22 -13.51 -11.92
C VAL A 59 14.26 -12.33 -11.87
N THR A 60 14.68 -11.19 -12.43
CA THR A 60 13.88 -9.96 -12.43
C THR A 60 13.25 -9.75 -13.80
N PHE A 61 11.98 -9.40 -13.81
CA PHE A 61 11.20 -9.07 -15.00
C PHE A 61 10.60 -7.67 -14.85
N THR A 62 10.51 -6.97 -15.97
CA THR A 62 9.77 -5.72 -16.06
C THR A 62 8.32 -6.05 -16.39
N LEU A 63 7.38 -5.52 -15.61
CA LEU A 63 5.95 -5.63 -15.87
C LEU A 63 5.52 -4.50 -16.80
N THR A 64 4.83 -4.83 -17.89
CA THR A 64 4.37 -3.87 -18.90
C THR A 64 2.89 -4.05 -19.19
N SER A 65 2.15 -2.95 -19.28
CA SER A 65 0.79 -2.89 -19.83
C SER A 65 0.79 -2.20 -21.20
N SER A 66 -0.39 -2.03 -21.80
CA SER A 66 -0.59 -1.21 -23.00
C SER A 66 -0.14 0.24 -22.85
N GLU A 67 -0.07 0.74 -21.61
CA GLU A 67 0.29 2.13 -21.30
C GLU A 67 1.79 2.31 -20.99
N GLY A 68 2.53 1.22 -20.83
CA GLY A 68 3.98 1.25 -20.58
C GLY A 68 4.42 0.36 -19.43
N VAL A 69 5.54 0.71 -18.79
CA VAL A 69 6.07 -0.05 -17.66
C VAL A 69 5.24 0.26 -16.41
N VAL A 70 4.68 -0.79 -15.80
CA VAL A 70 3.81 -0.68 -14.61
C VAL A 70 4.47 -1.20 -13.34
N GLY A 71 5.61 -1.90 -13.44
CA GLY A 71 6.32 -2.37 -12.26
C GLY A 71 7.47 -3.33 -12.53
N THR A 72 7.90 -3.98 -11.46
CA THR A 72 8.90 -5.05 -11.45
C THR A 72 8.31 -6.30 -10.80
N LEU A 73 8.63 -7.45 -11.37
CA LEU A 73 8.45 -8.75 -10.75
C LEU A 73 9.82 -9.38 -10.47
N VAL A 74 9.99 -9.97 -9.31
CA VAL A 74 11.14 -10.83 -8.99
C VAL A 74 10.63 -12.24 -8.76
N ARG A 75 11.10 -13.20 -9.56
CA ARG A 75 10.88 -14.63 -9.34
C ARG A 75 12.06 -15.20 -8.57
N LEU A 76 11.79 -15.81 -7.43
CA LEU A 76 12.80 -16.47 -6.60
C LEU A 76 13.09 -17.88 -7.12
N ALA A 77 14.21 -18.47 -6.68
CA ALA A 77 14.65 -19.81 -7.11
C ALA A 77 13.63 -20.92 -6.79
N ASN A 78 12.76 -20.70 -5.80
CA ASN A 78 11.69 -21.61 -5.41
C ASN A 78 10.34 -21.28 -6.08
N ASN A 79 10.33 -20.50 -7.17
CA ASN A 79 9.14 -20.03 -7.87
C ASN A 79 8.16 -19.16 -7.07
N GLN A 80 8.53 -18.67 -5.87
CA GLN A 80 7.79 -17.59 -5.23
C GLN A 80 8.03 -16.27 -5.96
N LEU A 81 7.10 -15.32 -5.80
CA LEU A 81 7.15 -14.05 -6.49
C LEU A 81 7.12 -12.88 -5.52
N PHE A 82 7.89 -11.84 -5.85
CA PHE A 82 7.77 -10.53 -5.24
C PHE A 82 7.43 -9.51 -6.32
N VAL A 83 6.27 -8.87 -6.20
CA VAL A 83 5.73 -7.89 -7.14
C VAL A 83 5.89 -6.50 -6.54
N VAL A 84 6.37 -5.54 -7.32
CA VAL A 84 6.38 -4.11 -6.96
C VAL A 84 5.87 -3.30 -8.14
N LEU A 85 4.78 -2.55 -7.95
CA LEU A 85 4.15 -1.71 -8.96
C LEU A 85 4.55 -0.25 -8.81
N ASN A 86 4.44 0.51 -9.90
CA ASN A 86 4.82 1.92 -9.95
C ASN A 86 3.81 2.81 -9.23
N GLU A 87 2.54 2.43 -9.23
CA GLU A 87 1.44 3.17 -8.62
C GLU A 87 0.62 2.22 -7.72
N PRO A 88 -0.07 2.74 -6.68
CA PRO A 88 -1.09 1.99 -5.96
C PRO A 88 -2.30 1.73 -6.88
N PRO A 89 -3.22 0.81 -6.49
CA PRO A 89 -4.44 0.60 -7.26
C PRO A 89 -5.31 1.86 -7.25
N GLU A 90 -6.22 1.96 -8.21
CA GLU A 90 -7.21 3.04 -8.25
C GLU A 90 -8.04 3.08 -6.97
N ALA A 91 -8.60 4.25 -6.67
CA ALA A 91 -9.47 4.41 -5.51
C ALA A 91 -10.61 3.38 -5.54
N ASN A 92 -10.81 2.68 -4.42
CA ASN A 92 -11.80 1.61 -4.28
C ASN A 92 -11.57 0.40 -5.22
N ARG A 93 -10.31 0.11 -5.56
CA ARG A 93 -9.88 -1.12 -6.22
C ARG A 93 -8.75 -1.81 -5.45
N VAL A 94 -8.48 -3.05 -5.81
CA VAL A 94 -7.32 -3.82 -5.36
C VAL A 94 -6.58 -4.36 -6.58
N TYR A 95 -5.29 -4.62 -6.45
CA TYR A 95 -4.61 -5.51 -7.40
C TYR A 95 -4.92 -6.96 -7.04
N GLN A 96 -5.11 -7.80 -8.06
CA GLN A 96 -5.21 -9.25 -7.90
C GLN A 96 -4.20 -9.96 -8.77
N VAL A 97 -3.51 -10.93 -8.17
CA VAL A 97 -2.51 -11.75 -8.84
C VAL A 97 -3.13 -13.07 -9.27
N TRP A 98 -2.72 -13.54 -10.43
CA TRP A 98 -3.22 -14.76 -11.06
C TRP A 98 -2.08 -15.69 -11.46
N GLU A 99 -2.30 -16.98 -11.23
CA GLU A 99 -1.57 -18.05 -11.89
C GLU A 99 -2.41 -18.53 -13.07
N LEU A 100 -1.84 -18.51 -14.27
CA LEU A 100 -2.46 -19.04 -15.48
C LEU A 100 -1.71 -20.30 -15.88
N SER A 101 -2.40 -21.43 -15.83
CA SER A 101 -1.85 -22.75 -16.17
C SER A 101 -2.75 -23.47 -17.17
N GLU A 102 -2.36 -24.68 -17.61
CA GLU A 102 -3.25 -25.53 -18.40
C GLU A 102 -4.53 -25.92 -17.65
N GLY A 103 -4.49 -25.97 -16.31
CA GLY A 103 -5.64 -26.26 -15.46
C GLY A 103 -6.62 -25.10 -15.29
N GLY A 104 -6.32 -23.93 -15.87
CA GLY A 104 -7.13 -22.72 -15.77
C GLY A 104 -6.43 -21.57 -15.05
N VAL A 105 -7.24 -20.60 -14.64
CA VAL A 105 -6.81 -19.39 -13.93
C VAL A 105 -7.12 -19.55 -12.44
N ARG A 106 -6.12 -19.26 -11.60
CA ARG A 106 -6.25 -19.33 -10.13
C ARG A 106 -5.76 -18.03 -9.51
N SER A 107 -6.54 -17.47 -8.59
CA SER A 107 -6.07 -16.31 -7.82
C SER A 107 -4.96 -16.71 -6.85
N LEU A 108 -3.92 -15.89 -6.78
CA LEU A 108 -2.82 -15.97 -5.81
C LEU A 108 -2.94 -14.93 -4.68
N GLY A 109 -4.06 -14.22 -4.63
CA GLY A 109 -4.36 -13.20 -3.62
C GLY A 109 -4.49 -11.79 -4.18
N THR A 110 -4.94 -10.90 -3.29
CA THR A 110 -5.20 -9.47 -3.56
C THR A 110 -4.36 -8.58 -2.65
N PHE A 111 -4.07 -7.36 -3.11
CA PHE A 111 -3.37 -6.35 -2.32
C PHE A 111 -3.77 -4.93 -2.73
N ASP A 112 -3.80 -4.02 -1.76
CA ASP A 112 -4.18 -2.62 -1.92
C ASP A 112 -2.98 -1.66 -1.88
N GLN A 113 -1.77 -2.22 -1.81
CA GLN A 113 -0.51 -1.49 -1.81
C GLN A 113 0.25 -1.68 -3.12
N ARG A 114 1.46 -1.13 -3.21
CA ARG A 114 2.33 -1.26 -4.39
C ARG A 114 3.13 -2.57 -4.40
N ALA A 115 3.32 -3.22 -3.26
CA ALA A 115 4.16 -4.40 -3.14
C ALA A 115 3.38 -5.59 -2.60
N PHE A 116 3.66 -6.78 -3.15
CA PHE A 116 3.03 -8.02 -2.74
C PHE A 116 3.98 -9.21 -2.86
N PHE A 117 3.93 -10.10 -1.88
CA PHE A 117 4.71 -11.34 -1.88
C PHE A 117 3.78 -12.54 -2.05
N VAL A 118 3.93 -13.24 -3.17
CA VAL A 118 3.23 -14.49 -3.42
C VAL A 118 4.00 -15.60 -2.71
N SER A 119 3.45 -16.02 -1.58
CA SER A 119 4.07 -17.04 -0.71
C SER A 119 3.95 -18.45 -1.28
N GLU A 120 2.96 -18.70 -2.13
CA GLU A 120 2.82 -19.99 -2.81
C GLU A 120 3.71 -20.02 -4.06
N PRO A 121 4.58 -21.04 -4.21
CA PRO A 121 5.32 -21.24 -5.46
C PRO A 121 4.39 -21.41 -6.65
N LEU A 122 4.75 -20.79 -7.77
CA LEU A 122 4.07 -21.05 -9.03
C LEU A 122 4.38 -22.45 -9.54
N ALA A 123 3.36 -23.09 -10.11
CA ALA A 123 3.49 -24.34 -10.82
C ALA A 123 4.47 -24.18 -12.00
N PRO A 124 5.25 -25.23 -12.33
CA PRO A 124 6.12 -25.20 -13.51
C PRO A 124 5.32 -24.84 -14.77
N MET A 125 5.91 -24.01 -15.64
CA MET A 125 5.32 -23.56 -16.91
C MET A 125 4.02 -22.74 -16.79
N SER A 126 3.61 -22.36 -15.58
CA SER A 126 2.52 -21.39 -15.41
C SER A 126 2.97 -19.98 -15.82
N ARG A 127 2.00 -19.13 -16.10
CA ARG A 127 2.20 -17.70 -16.37
C ARG A 127 1.67 -16.89 -15.20
N PHE A 128 2.29 -15.74 -14.97
CA PHE A 128 1.80 -14.75 -14.02
C PHE A 128 0.85 -13.78 -14.73
N GLY A 129 -0.25 -13.45 -14.07
CA GLY A 129 -1.18 -12.40 -14.45
C GLY A 129 -1.41 -11.41 -13.32
N LEU A 130 -1.72 -10.17 -13.68
CA LEU A 130 -2.07 -9.10 -12.74
C LEU A 130 -3.17 -8.22 -13.36
N THR A 131 -4.22 -7.96 -12.59
CA THR A 131 -5.33 -7.04 -12.93
C THR A 131 -5.66 -6.13 -11.76
N GLN A 132 -6.41 -5.05 -12.04
CA GLN A 132 -7.12 -4.30 -11.00
C GLN A 132 -8.56 -4.79 -10.90
N GLU A 133 -9.00 -5.05 -9.68
CA GLU A 133 -10.27 -5.73 -9.39
C GLU A 133 -11.09 -4.91 -8.38
N PRO A 134 -12.40 -5.17 -8.27
CA PRO A 134 -13.23 -4.60 -7.21
C PRO A 134 -12.71 -4.95 -5.80
N PRO A 135 -13.14 -4.22 -4.76
CA PRO A 135 -12.74 -4.53 -3.38
C PRO A 135 -13.06 -5.99 -3.01
N GLY A 136 -12.06 -6.70 -2.51
CA GLY A 136 -12.16 -8.14 -2.19
C GLY A 136 -11.74 -9.08 -3.32
N GLY A 137 -11.48 -8.54 -4.53
CA GLY A 137 -11.10 -9.31 -5.70
C GLY A 137 -12.29 -9.90 -6.47
N SER A 138 -11.96 -10.72 -7.45
CA SER A 138 -12.87 -11.41 -8.35
C SER A 138 -12.56 -12.91 -8.37
N GLU A 139 -13.52 -13.73 -8.81
CA GLU A 139 -13.31 -15.16 -9.03
C GLU A 139 -12.48 -15.41 -10.31
N GLU A 140 -12.66 -14.54 -11.30
CA GLU A 140 -11.94 -14.54 -12.58
C GLU A 140 -11.43 -13.12 -12.88
N PRO A 141 -10.36 -12.96 -13.69
CA PRO A 141 -9.87 -11.64 -14.08
C PRO A 141 -10.97 -10.84 -14.79
N THR A 142 -11.29 -9.63 -14.30
CA THR A 142 -12.32 -8.79 -14.95
C THR A 142 -11.79 -8.00 -16.13
N ASP A 143 -10.48 -7.76 -16.17
CA ASP A 143 -9.81 -7.11 -17.29
C ASP A 143 -9.44 -8.13 -18.38
N GLU A 144 -9.83 -7.85 -19.63
CA GLU A 144 -9.49 -8.70 -20.78
C GLU A 144 -8.00 -8.58 -21.19
N SER A 145 -7.27 -7.61 -20.63
CA SER A 145 -5.84 -7.35 -20.92
C SER A 145 -4.98 -7.39 -19.66
N PRO A 146 -4.88 -8.53 -18.96
CA PRO A 146 -4.02 -8.66 -17.79
C PRO A 146 -2.56 -8.39 -18.18
N VAL A 147 -1.79 -7.85 -17.24
CA VAL A 147 -0.33 -7.79 -17.38
C VAL A 147 0.17 -9.22 -17.26
N LEU A 148 0.67 -9.77 -18.37
CA LEU A 148 1.10 -11.17 -18.46
C LEU A 148 2.61 -11.31 -18.56
N LEU A 149 3.17 -12.23 -17.79
CA LEU A 149 4.55 -12.68 -17.94
C LEU A 149 4.62 -14.19 -18.08
N GLN A 150 5.42 -14.65 -19.04
CA GLN A 150 5.73 -16.07 -19.24
C GLN A 150 7.11 -16.38 -18.67
N PHE A 151 7.27 -17.60 -18.16
CA PHE A 151 8.39 -18.00 -17.31
C PHE A 151 9.20 -19.17 -17.84
#